data_AF-A0A352GKE9-F1
#
_entry.id   AF-A0A352GKE9-F1
#
_cell.length_a   1.000
_cell.length_b   1.000
_cell.length_c   1.000
_cell.angle_alpha   90.00
_cell.angle_beta   90.00
_cell.angle_gamma   90.00
#
_symmetry.space_group_name_H-M   'P 1'
#
loop_
_entity.id
_entity.type
_entity.pdbx_description
1 polymer ?
#
loop_
_entity_poly.entity_id
_entity_poly.type
_entity_poly.pdbx_seq_one_letter_code
_entity_poly.pdbx_strand_id
1 'polypeptide(L)'
;MTDERPHSDLDGLQKRIDGALDKGGFSQAQKNRDKEPPNSALSLAFRVGIELVSAVAVGLGIGWLLDKWLDTKPWLMLVFIILGGCAGILNVYRMARGYGYAAGYQQDENPTDDADRR
;
A
#
# COMPACT_ATOMS: atom_id res chain seq x y z
N MET A 1 -13.20 19.70 -45.13
CA MET A 1 -13.99 19.25 -43.96
C MET A 1 -13.19 18.17 -43.24
N THR A 2 -12.99 18.38 -41.95
CA THR A 2 -12.29 17.54 -40.96
C THR A 2 -12.94 16.17 -40.79
N ASP A 3 -12.14 15.11 -40.72
CA ASP A 3 -11.91 14.30 -39.49
C ASP A 3 -13.10 13.41 -39.10
N GLU A 4 -13.10 12.16 -39.59
CA GLU A 4 -13.79 11.05 -38.91
C GLU A 4 -12.79 9.92 -38.68
N ARG A 5 -12.01 10.08 -37.60
CA ARG A 5 -11.18 9.04 -36.99
C ARG A 5 -12.08 7.90 -36.49
N PRO A 6 -11.96 6.66 -36.99
CA PRO A 6 -12.75 5.55 -36.49
C PRO A 6 -12.18 5.12 -35.13
N HIS A 7 -12.95 5.39 -34.08
CA HIS A 7 -12.67 5.11 -32.67
C HIS A 7 -12.60 3.61 -32.30
N SER A 8 -12.64 2.70 -33.27
CA SER A 8 -12.80 1.24 -33.09
C SER A 8 -11.51 0.46 -32.83
N ASP A 9 -10.34 0.97 -33.24
CA ASP A 9 -9.05 0.32 -32.97
C ASP A 9 -8.65 0.43 -31.49
N LEU A 10 -9.20 1.43 -30.80
CA LEU A 10 -8.95 1.67 -29.38
C LEU A 10 -9.68 0.66 -28.52
N ASP A 11 -10.86 0.18 -28.90
CA ASP A 11 -11.64 -0.81 -28.13
C ASP A 11 -10.93 -2.16 -28.01
N GLY A 12 -10.29 -2.60 -29.08
CA GLY A 12 -9.51 -3.84 -29.09
C GLY A 12 -8.25 -3.72 -28.24
N LEU A 13 -7.64 -2.53 -28.21
CA LEU A 13 -6.50 -2.25 -27.35
C LEU A 13 -6.93 -2.07 -25.88
N GLN A 14 -8.07 -1.41 -25.63
CA GLN A 14 -8.68 -1.22 -24.31
C GLN A 14 -8.98 -2.57 -23.68
N LYS A 15 -9.63 -3.50 -24.40
CA LYS A 15 -9.91 -4.86 -23.90
C LYS A 15 -8.65 -5.65 -23.54
N ARG A 16 -7.54 -5.40 -24.25
CA ARG A 16 -6.24 -6.04 -23.99
C ARG A 16 -5.51 -5.39 -22.82
N ILE A 17 -5.63 -4.07 -22.67
CA ILE A 17 -5.11 -3.32 -21.52
C ILE A 17 -5.92 -3.69 -20.27
N ASP A 18 -7.26 -3.70 -20.32
CA ASP A 18 -8.13 -4.13 -19.23
C ASP A 18 -7.88 -5.60 -18.86
N GLY A 19 -7.77 -6.49 -19.84
CA GLY A 19 -7.43 -7.90 -19.59
C GLY A 19 -6.02 -8.12 -19.04
N ALA A 20 -5.07 -7.23 -19.35
CA ALA A 20 -3.71 -7.27 -18.82
C ALA A 20 -3.57 -6.52 -17.49
N LEU A 21 -4.42 -5.54 -17.18
CA LEU A 21 -4.50 -4.87 -15.88
C LEU A 21 -5.22 -5.76 -14.86
N ASP A 22 -6.25 -6.49 -15.30
CA ASP A 22 -6.96 -7.48 -14.47
C ASP A 22 -6.08 -8.73 -14.18
N LYS A 23 -5.15 -9.07 -15.08
CA LYS A 23 -4.26 -10.24 -14.94
C LYS A 23 -2.79 -9.92 -14.64
N GLY A 24 -2.37 -8.66 -14.69
CA GLY A 24 -0.96 -8.28 -14.72
C GLY A 24 -0.56 -7.31 -13.61
N GLY A 25 0.23 -7.83 -12.68
CA GLY A 25 1.65 -7.44 -12.75
C GLY A 25 2.22 -6.65 -11.60
N PHE A 26 1.44 -5.87 -10.84
CA PHE A 26 2.01 -5.12 -9.69
C PHE A 26 1.21 -5.25 -8.39
N SER A 27 -0.08 -5.61 -8.45
CA SER A 27 -0.93 -5.80 -7.26
C SER A 27 -1.16 -7.26 -6.87
N GLN A 28 -0.86 -8.23 -7.76
CA GLN A 28 -1.07 -9.67 -7.54
C GLN A 28 -0.06 -10.30 -6.58
N ALA A 29 1.16 -9.76 -6.48
CA ALA A 29 2.12 -10.17 -5.43
C ALA A 29 1.61 -9.84 -4.01
N GLN A 30 0.67 -8.89 -3.91
CA GLN A 30 -0.01 -8.54 -2.67
C GLN A 30 -1.30 -9.37 -2.47
N LYS A 31 -2.04 -9.66 -3.56
CA LYS A 31 -3.38 -10.31 -3.53
C LYS A 31 -3.36 -11.83 -3.29
N ASN A 32 -2.26 -12.53 -3.56
CA ASN A 32 -2.18 -13.98 -3.29
C ASN A 32 -1.86 -14.34 -1.83
N ARG A 33 -1.62 -13.35 -0.95
CA ARG A 33 -1.55 -13.57 0.51
C ARG A 33 -2.92 -13.64 1.19
N ASP A 34 -3.99 -13.37 0.45
CA ASP A 34 -5.35 -13.21 0.98
C ASP A 34 -6.19 -14.51 0.93
N LYS A 35 -5.59 -15.65 0.59
CA LYS A 35 -6.30 -16.95 0.49
C LYS A 35 -6.19 -17.85 1.72
N GLU A 36 -5.54 -17.40 2.79
CA GLU A 36 -5.63 -18.03 4.10
C GLU A 36 -6.46 -17.14 5.03
N PRO A 37 -7.31 -17.71 5.91
CA PRO A 37 -8.03 -16.90 6.90
C PRO A 37 -6.98 -16.09 7.67
N PRO A 38 -7.04 -14.75 7.62
CA PRO A 38 -5.91 -13.97 8.05
C PRO A 38 -5.81 -14.12 9.56
N ASN A 39 -4.66 -14.58 10.02
CA ASN A 39 -4.16 -14.19 11.32
C ASN A 39 -3.96 -12.66 11.24
N SER A 40 -5.06 -11.90 11.32
CA SER A 40 -5.13 -10.45 11.06
C SER A 40 -4.16 -9.67 11.93
N ALA A 41 -3.89 -10.19 13.13
CA ALA A 41 -2.87 -9.67 14.03
C ALA A 41 -1.44 -9.82 13.47
N LEU A 42 -1.13 -10.93 12.80
CA LEU A 42 0.20 -11.19 12.23
C LEU A 42 0.45 -10.32 11.00
N SER A 43 -0.51 -10.24 10.07
CA SER A 43 -0.40 -9.34 8.90
C SER A 43 -0.31 -7.87 9.31
N LEU A 44 -1.05 -7.49 10.35
CA LEU A 44 -0.94 -6.17 10.95
C LEU A 44 0.44 -5.93 11.56
N ALA A 45 0.93 -6.85 12.39
CA ALA A 45 2.25 -6.73 13.01
C ALA A 45 3.36 -6.60 11.96
N PHE A 46 3.27 -7.37 10.86
CA PHE A 46 4.21 -7.24 9.74
C PHE A 46 4.12 -5.86 9.07
N ARG A 47 2.92 -5.34 8.83
CA ARG A 47 2.74 -4.01 8.24
C ARG A 47 3.38 -2.93 9.12
N VAL A 48 3.08 -2.95 10.42
CA VAL A 48 3.66 -2.03 11.40
C VAL A 48 5.19 -2.15 11.43
N GLY A 49 5.71 -3.38 11.42
CA GLY A 49 7.15 -3.63 11.37
C GLY A 49 7.82 -3.03 10.14
N ILE A 50 7.22 -3.22 8.96
CA ILE A 50 7.74 -2.67 7.69
C ILE A 50 7.70 -1.14 7.70
N GLU A 51 6.62 -0.52 8.21
CA GLU A 51 6.50 0.93 8.34
C GLU A 51 7.62 1.52 9.21
N LEU A 52 7.91 0.88 10.36
CA LEU A 52 8.99 1.33 11.25
C LEU A 52 10.38 1.12 10.64
N VAL A 53 10.64 -0.06 10.07
CA VAL A 53 11.94 -0.38 9.45
C VAL A 53 12.21 0.52 8.25
N SER A 54 11.21 0.75 7.41
CA SER A 54 11.36 1.63 6.23
C SER A 54 11.61 3.08 6.64
N ALA A 55 10.90 3.62 7.63
CA ALA A 55 11.12 4.98 8.11
C ALA A 55 12.54 5.17 8.67
N VAL A 56 13.04 4.20 9.44
CA VAL A 56 14.43 4.22 9.94
C VAL A 56 15.43 4.08 8.81
N ALA A 57 15.21 3.17 7.86
CA ALA A 57 16.10 2.97 6.71
C ALA A 57 16.21 4.23 5.84
N VAL A 58 15.10 4.93 5.61
CA VAL A 58 15.08 6.21 4.89
C VAL A 58 15.82 7.29 5.68
N GLY A 59 15.57 7.39 6.99
CA GLY A 59 16.29 8.33 7.86
C GLY A 59 17.81 8.09 7.85
N LEU A 60 18.23 6.83 7.92
CA LEU A 60 19.64 6.46 7.81
C LEU A 60 20.23 6.82 6.44
N GLY A 61 19.52 6.51 5.35
CA GLY A 61 19.99 6.83 4.00
C GLY A 61 20.18 8.33 3.79
N ILE A 62 19.20 9.15 4.21
CA ILE A 62 19.28 10.61 4.13
C ILE A 62 20.38 11.14 5.06
N GLY A 63 20.40 10.69 6.31
CA GLY A 63 21.39 11.13 7.30
C GLY A 63 22.82 10.83 6.88
N TRP A 64 23.07 9.63 6.33
CA TRP A 64 24.38 9.24 5.82
C TRP A 64 24.80 10.06 4.60
N LEU A 65 23.86 10.29 3.67
CA LEU A 65 24.14 11.10 2.49
C LEU A 65 24.51 12.53 2.87
N LEU A 66 23.78 13.12 3.82
CA LEU A 66 24.04 14.47 4.33
C LEU A 66 25.36 14.54 5.10
N ASP A 67 25.62 13.58 5.98
CA ASP A 67 26.89 13.55 6.73
C ASP A 67 28.10 13.48 5.80
N LYS A 68 27.99 12.72 4.69
CA LYS A 68 29.04 12.62 3.68
C LYS A 68 29.18 13.89 2.83
N TRP A 69 28.11 14.62 2.60
CA TRP A 69 28.14 15.84 1.80
C TRP A 69 28.68 17.04 2.57
N LEU A 70 28.42 17.08 3.88
CA LEU A 70 28.81 18.17 4.77
C LEU A 70 30.10 17.87 5.56
N ASP A 71 30.71 16.71 5.33
CA ASP A 71 31.87 16.19 6.09
C ASP A 71 31.63 16.24 7.62
N THR A 72 30.37 16.10 8.03
CA THR A 72 29.99 16.13 9.43
C THR A 72 30.24 14.77 10.06
N LYS A 73 30.64 14.77 11.33
CA LYS A 73 30.56 13.59 12.21
C LYS A 73 29.13 13.05 12.18
N PRO A 74 28.86 11.77 12.55
CA PRO A 74 27.55 11.08 12.38
C PRO A 74 26.42 11.62 13.27
N TRP A 75 26.28 12.95 13.30
CA TRP A 75 25.34 13.76 14.03
C TRP A 75 24.05 13.91 13.24
N LEU A 76 24.12 14.14 11.91
CA LEU A 76 22.91 14.20 11.10
C LEU A 76 22.27 12.83 11.00
N MET A 77 23.06 11.75 10.89
CA MET A 77 22.53 10.39 11.00
C MET A 77 21.73 10.19 12.30
N LEU A 78 22.26 10.62 13.45
CA LEU A 78 21.56 10.47 14.74
C LEU A 78 20.23 11.24 14.77
N VAL A 79 20.24 12.49 14.29
CA VAL A 79 19.03 13.33 14.21
C VAL A 79 18.00 12.72 13.26
N PHE A 80 18.43 12.25 12.09
CA PHE A 80 17.55 11.65 11.09
C PHE A 80 17.01 10.27 11.49
N ILE A 81 17.74 9.49 12.31
CA ILE A 81 17.20 8.27 12.92
C ILE A 81 16.04 8.62 13.86
N ILE A 82 16.21 9.63 14.73
CA ILE A 82 15.14 10.06 15.64
C ILE A 82 13.95 10.60 14.86
N LEU A 83 14.18 11.46 13.86
CA LEU A 83 13.14 11.99 12.99
C LEU A 83 12.41 10.88 12.22
N GLY A 84 13.15 9.94 11.63
CA GLY A 84 12.60 8.78 10.92
C GLY A 84 11.78 7.90 11.85
N GLY A 85 12.27 7.63 13.07
CA GLY A 85 11.53 6.90 14.09
C GLY A 85 10.23 7.61 14.50
N CYS A 86 10.29 8.92 14.76
CA CYS A 86 9.10 9.74 15.05
C CYS A 86 8.10 9.69 13.88
N ALA A 87 8.55 9.83 12.65
CA ALA A 87 7.70 9.75 11.46
C ALA A 87 7.05 8.36 11.30
N GLY A 88 7.80 7.28 11.52
CA GLY A 88 7.29 5.91 11.47
C GLY A 88 6.25 5.65 12.55
N ILE A 89 6.52 6.07 13.79
CA ILE A 89 5.57 5.98 14.90
C ILE A 89 4.31 6.80 14.57
N LEU A 90 4.45 8.04 14.09
CA LEU A 90 3.32 8.88 13.71
C LEU A 90 2.49 8.25 12.57
N ASN A 91 3.11 7.55 11.62
CA ASN A 91 2.41 6.87 10.54
C ASN A 91 1.59 5.67 11.04
N VAL A 92 2.20 4.82 11.88
CA VAL A 92 1.52 3.70 12.54
C VAL A 92 0.40 4.19 13.43
N TYR A 93 0.68 5.24 14.18
CA TYR A 93 -0.25 5.88 15.08
C TYR A 93 -1.46 6.44 14.28
N ARG A 94 -1.24 7.06 13.12
CA ARG A 94 -2.30 7.56 12.23
C ARG A 94 -3.15 6.43 11.66
N MET A 95 -2.53 5.32 11.30
CA MET A 95 -3.24 4.10 10.89
C MET A 95 -4.14 3.58 12.02
N ALA A 96 -3.67 3.63 13.27
CA ALA A 96 -4.43 3.23 14.46
C ALA A 96 -5.56 4.20 14.86
N ARG A 97 -5.38 5.52 14.74
CA ARG A 97 -6.36 6.51 15.25
C ARG A 97 -7.57 6.81 14.36
N GLY A 98 -7.53 6.59 13.03
CA GLY A 98 -8.58 7.24 12.21
C GLY A 98 -8.99 6.68 10.85
N TYR A 99 -8.19 5.87 10.13
CA TYR A 99 -8.54 5.53 8.74
C TYR A 99 -8.14 4.12 8.28
N GLY A 100 -7.53 3.29 9.15
CA GLY A 100 -6.86 2.05 8.71
C GLY A 100 -7.60 0.73 8.96
N TYR A 101 -8.68 0.71 9.73
CA TYR A 101 -9.34 -0.55 10.15
C TYR A 101 -10.87 -0.58 9.96
N ALA A 102 -11.50 0.54 9.61
CA ALA A 102 -12.95 0.58 9.38
C ALA A 102 -13.37 0.07 7.99
N ALA A 103 -12.44 -0.16 7.06
CA ALA A 103 -12.73 -0.47 5.66
C ALA A 103 -12.27 -1.88 5.23
N GLY A 104 -12.18 -2.82 6.19
CA GLY A 104 -11.68 -4.18 5.95
C GLY A 104 -12.66 -5.31 6.29
N TYR A 105 -13.83 -5.01 6.85
CA TYR A 105 -14.93 -5.98 6.92
C TYR A 105 -15.91 -5.64 5.81
N GLN A 106 -15.67 -6.21 4.64
CA GLN A 106 -16.77 -6.45 3.72
C GLN A 106 -17.65 -7.48 4.42
N GLN A 107 -18.71 -6.98 5.03
CA GLN A 107 -19.79 -7.79 5.55
C GLN A 107 -20.49 -8.37 4.32
N ASP A 108 -20.03 -9.53 3.88
CA ASP A 108 -20.78 -10.40 2.98
C ASP A 108 -21.93 -11.04 3.78
N GLU A 109 -22.77 -10.21 4.42
CA GLU A 109 -24.11 -10.63 4.76
C GLU A 109 -24.88 -10.67 3.44
N ASN A 110 -25.18 -11.87 2.99
CA ASN A 110 -26.21 -12.10 1.98
C ASN A 110 -27.47 -12.59 2.70
N PRO A 111 -28.32 -11.69 3.27
CA PRO A 111 -29.57 -12.08 3.89
C PRO A 111 -30.67 -12.07 2.82
N THR A 112 -30.57 -12.94 1.81
CA THR A 112 -31.71 -13.25 0.94
C THR A 112 -31.69 -14.72 0.55
N ASP A 113 -32.00 -15.58 1.51
CA ASP A 113 -32.44 -16.97 1.23
C ASP A 113 -33.74 -17.32 1.96
N ASP A 114 -34.52 -16.29 2.34
CA ASP A 114 -35.85 -16.44 2.97
C ASP A 114 -37.01 -16.13 2.00
N ALA A 115 -36.73 -15.91 0.71
CA ALA A 115 -37.74 -15.59 -0.30
C ALA A 115 -38.35 -16.82 -0.99
N ASP A 116 -37.82 -18.03 -0.78
CA ASP A 116 -38.28 -19.26 -1.47
C ASP A 116 -39.08 -20.22 -0.56
N ARG A 117 -39.63 -19.69 0.55
CA ARG A 117 -40.45 -20.45 1.49
C ARG A 117 -41.84 -19.85 1.66
N ARG A 118 -42.58 -19.63 0.56
CA ARG A 118 -44.05 -19.54 0.55
C ARG A 118 -44.65 -20.05 -0.76
#